data_AF-A0A2N6A2W6-F1
#
_entry.id   AF-A0A2N6A2W6-F1
#
_cell.length_a   1.000
_cell.length_b   1.000
_cell.length_c   1.000
_cell.angle_alpha   90.00
_cell.angle_beta   90.00
_cell.angle_gamma   90.00
#
_symmetry.space_group_name_H-M   'P 1'
#
loop_
_entity.id
_entity.type
_entity.pdbx_description
1 polymer ?
#
loop_
_entity_poly.entity_id
_entity_poly.type
_entity_poly.pdbx_seq_one_letter_code
_entity_poly.pdbx_strand_id
1 'polypeptide(L)'
;MQGKILTYKDLSKIKAGENNEKLVCLNSITSDIICRYQKKDMLDYVGEDIFVRQKVAQMLVEASQILKEKYPEYSLKVVYGYRHPEVQQKYFDNRKAELASRYKNVQEEDLIAKTHLFVAYPDVAGH
;
A
#
# COMPACT_ATOMS: atom_id res chain seq x y z
N MET A 1 -14.03 22.13 -2.59
CA MET A 1 -14.04 21.43 -1.28
C MET A 1 -12.61 21.04 -0.96
N GLN A 2 -12.04 21.57 0.12
CA GLN A 2 -10.78 21.02 0.66
C GLN A 2 -11.12 19.68 1.31
N GLY A 3 -10.57 18.59 0.78
CA GLY A 3 -10.78 17.26 1.33
C GLY A 3 -10.19 17.17 2.74
N LYS A 4 -11.02 16.87 3.74
CA LYS A 4 -10.54 16.56 5.10
C LYS A 4 -9.75 15.24 5.02
N ILE A 5 -8.47 15.26 5.37
CA ILE A 5 -7.69 14.03 5.56
C ILE A 5 -8.27 13.32 6.79
N LEU A 6 -8.74 12.09 6.61
CA LEU A 6 -9.29 11.29 7.69
C LEU A 6 -8.19 10.92 8.69
N THR A 7 -8.49 11.08 9.98
CA THR A 7 -7.57 10.68 11.05
C THR A 7 -7.71 9.18 11.35
N TYR A 8 -6.76 8.61 12.08
CA TYR A 8 -6.90 7.26 12.62
C TYR A 8 -8.20 7.10 13.46
N LYS A 9 -8.58 8.12 14.25
CA LYS A 9 -9.83 8.11 15.03
C LYS A 9 -11.08 8.13 14.13
N ASP A 10 -11.00 8.68 12.94
CA ASP A 10 -12.09 8.64 11.96
C ASP A 10 -12.18 7.25 11.32
N LEU A 11 -11.04 6.66 10.93
CA LEU A 11 -10.97 5.37 10.23
C LEU A 11 -11.23 4.17 11.14
N SER A 12 -10.76 4.18 12.39
CA SER A 12 -10.95 3.08 13.35
C SER A 12 -12.41 2.80 13.69
N LYS A 13 -13.31 3.75 13.42
CA LYS A 13 -14.76 3.58 13.61
C LYS A 13 -15.42 2.88 12.43
N ILE A 14 -14.72 2.79 11.28
CA ILE A 14 -15.23 2.15 10.07
C ILE A 14 -14.86 0.68 10.15
N LYS A 15 -15.88 -0.19 10.14
CA LYS A 15 -15.65 -1.63 9.97
C LYS A 15 -15.33 -1.90 8.50
N ALA A 16 -14.18 -2.51 8.25
CA ALA A 16 -13.88 -3.05 6.93
C ALA A 16 -14.95 -4.09 6.55
N GLY A 17 -15.53 -3.93 5.37
CA GLY A 17 -16.43 -4.92 4.77
C GLY A 17 -15.68 -5.81 3.79
N GLU A 18 -16.19 -7.01 3.52
CA GLU A 18 -15.72 -7.79 2.40
C GLU A 18 -16.13 -7.13 1.08
N ASN A 19 -15.19 -7.03 0.14
CA ASN A 19 -15.47 -6.58 -1.23
C ASN A 19 -15.67 -7.76 -2.21
N ASN A 20 -15.53 -9.00 -1.75
CA ASN A 20 -15.60 -10.24 -2.54
C ASN A 20 -14.66 -10.29 -3.75
N GLU A 21 -13.64 -9.42 -3.81
CA GLU A 21 -12.66 -9.43 -4.88
C GLU A 21 -11.57 -10.46 -4.59
N LYS A 22 -11.21 -11.24 -5.61
CA LYS A 22 -10.06 -12.14 -5.52
C LYS A 22 -8.77 -11.33 -5.51
N LEU A 23 -7.82 -11.76 -4.69
CA LEU A 23 -6.41 -11.42 -4.90
C LEU A 23 -5.88 -12.24 -6.08
N VAL A 24 -5.27 -11.56 -7.03
CA VAL A 24 -4.71 -12.15 -8.25
C VAL A 24 -3.24 -11.75 -8.39
N CYS A 25 -2.43 -12.66 -8.93
CA CYS A 25 -1.03 -12.37 -9.23
C CYS A 25 -0.94 -11.53 -10.52
N LEU A 26 -0.45 -10.30 -10.40
CA LEU A 26 -0.31 -9.38 -11.52
C LEU A 26 0.74 -9.87 -12.53
N ASN A 27 1.82 -10.50 -12.04
CA ASN A 27 2.88 -11.08 -12.86
C ASN A 27 2.35 -12.13 -13.84
N SER A 28 1.31 -12.89 -13.44
CA SER A 28 0.69 -13.92 -14.29
C SER A 28 -0.34 -13.37 -15.28
N ILE A 29 -0.77 -12.12 -15.13
CA ILE A 29 -1.83 -11.51 -15.95
C ILE A 29 -1.25 -10.86 -17.21
N THR A 30 -0.12 -10.17 -17.07
CA THR A 30 0.52 -9.47 -18.20
C THR A 30 2.02 -9.35 -18.03
N SER A 31 2.75 -9.41 -19.13
CA SER A 31 4.18 -9.09 -19.20
C SER A 31 4.49 -7.62 -19.52
N ASP A 32 3.46 -6.81 -19.84
CA ASP A 32 3.65 -5.38 -20.15
C ASP A 32 3.90 -4.52 -18.90
N ILE A 33 3.62 -5.05 -17.71
CA ILE A 33 3.84 -4.38 -16.43
C ILE A 33 5.06 -4.98 -15.73
N ILE A 34 6.00 -4.13 -15.34
CA ILE A 34 7.16 -4.54 -14.55
C ILE A 34 6.75 -4.67 -13.09
N CYS A 35 6.56 -5.91 -12.64
CA CYS A 35 6.29 -6.23 -11.24
C CYS A 35 7.60 -6.53 -10.52
N ARG A 36 8.05 -5.63 -9.64
CA ARG A 36 9.26 -5.86 -8.85
C ARG A 36 9.25 -5.09 -7.54
N TYR A 37 9.29 -5.82 -6.44
CA TYR A 37 9.38 -5.20 -5.12
C TYR A 37 10.59 -4.29 -4.98
N GLN A 38 10.38 -3.14 -4.35
CA GLN A 38 11.48 -2.21 -4.03
C GLN A 38 12.30 -2.70 -2.82
N LYS A 39 11.70 -3.47 -1.91
CA LYS A 39 12.39 -4.12 -0.79
C LYS A 39 12.03 -5.61 -0.76
N LYS A 40 12.86 -6.41 -0.08
CA LYS A 40 12.70 -7.87 -0.02
C LYS A 40 11.79 -8.36 1.12
N ASP A 41 11.03 -7.47 1.74
CA ASP A 41 10.22 -7.76 2.94
C ASP A 41 8.93 -8.55 2.67
N MET A 42 8.52 -8.66 1.41
CA MET A 42 7.39 -9.48 0.98
C MET A 42 7.79 -10.88 0.46
N LEU A 43 9.10 -11.14 0.27
CA LEU A 43 9.56 -12.38 -0.37
C LEU A 43 9.14 -13.64 0.40
N ASP A 44 9.18 -13.59 1.73
CA ASP A 44 8.82 -14.73 2.58
C ASP A 44 7.32 -15.08 2.52
N TYR A 45 6.48 -14.16 2.02
CA TYR A 45 5.02 -14.33 1.97
C TYR A 45 4.50 -14.70 0.59
N VAL A 46 5.02 -14.04 -0.44
CA VAL A 46 4.50 -14.15 -1.81
C VAL A 46 5.60 -14.29 -2.86
N GLY A 47 6.86 -14.48 -2.44
CA GLY A 47 8.00 -14.52 -3.35
C GLY A 47 8.18 -13.20 -4.10
N GLU A 48 8.53 -13.28 -5.38
CA GLU A 48 8.71 -12.10 -6.24
C GLU A 48 7.39 -11.61 -6.89
N ASP A 49 6.28 -12.27 -6.59
CA ASP A 49 4.99 -11.98 -7.22
C ASP A 49 4.25 -10.83 -6.52
N ILE A 50 3.68 -9.94 -7.32
CA ILE A 50 2.85 -8.84 -6.83
C ILE A 50 1.38 -9.23 -6.94
N PHE A 51 0.72 -9.34 -5.79
CA PHE A 51 -0.71 -9.58 -5.71
C PHE A 51 -1.49 -8.28 -5.57
N VAL A 52 -2.60 -8.17 -6.30
CA VAL A 52 -3.55 -7.06 -6.21
C VAL A 52 -4.98 -7.59 -6.30
N ARG A 53 -5.97 -6.76 -5.98
CA ARG A 53 -7.37 -7.12 -6.23
C ARG A 53 -7.65 -7.23 -7.71
N GLN A 54 -8.54 -8.14 -8.10
CA GLN A 54 -8.87 -8.43 -9.49
C GLN A 54 -9.21 -7.17 -10.30
N LYS A 55 -10.05 -6.27 -9.77
CA LYS A 55 -10.40 -5.05 -10.50
C LYS A 55 -9.22 -4.08 -10.62
N VAL A 56 -8.36 -4.02 -9.61
CA VAL A 56 -7.12 -3.23 -9.66
C VAL A 56 -6.18 -3.78 -10.72
N ALA A 57 -6.05 -5.11 -10.86
CA ALA A 57 -5.26 -5.70 -11.94
C ALA A 57 -5.75 -5.26 -13.33
N GLN A 58 -7.07 -5.31 -13.56
CA GLN A 58 -7.68 -4.86 -14.82
C GLN A 58 -7.36 -3.39 -15.12
N MET A 59 -7.54 -2.51 -14.12
CA MET A 59 -7.24 -1.08 -14.25
C MET A 59 -5.74 -0.81 -14.51
N LEU A 60 -4.85 -1.60 -13.92
CA LEU A 60 -3.41 -1.48 -14.15
C LEU A 60 -3.02 -1.90 -15.57
N VAL A 61 -3.65 -2.94 -16.12
CA VAL A 61 -3.45 -3.36 -17.52
C VAL A 61 -3.89 -2.25 -18.47
N GLU A 62 -5.09 -1.70 -18.27
CA GLU A 62 -5.60 -0.57 -19.07
C GLU A 62 -4.67 0.64 -18.99
N ALA A 63 -4.22 1.01 -17.78
CA ALA A 63 -3.27 2.10 -17.60
C ALA A 63 -1.94 1.86 -18.31
N SER A 64 -1.44 0.61 -18.31
CA SER A 64 -0.21 0.23 -19.01
C SER A 64 -0.35 0.35 -20.52
N GLN A 65 -1.52 -0.02 -21.07
CA GLN A 65 -1.82 0.11 -22.50
C GLN A 65 -1.85 1.59 -22.92
N ILE A 66 -2.59 2.42 -22.19
CA ILE A 66 -2.67 3.87 -22.43
C ILE A 66 -1.29 4.52 -22.36
N LEU A 67 -0.45 4.12 -21.39
CA LEU A 67 0.91 4.62 -21.26
C LEU A 67 1.75 4.30 -22.49
N LYS A 68 1.69 3.05 -22.97
CA LYS A 68 2.45 2.55 -24.13
C LYS A 68 1.99 3.19 -25.44
N GLU A 69 0.70 3.45 -25.60
CA GLU A 69 0.16 4.18 -26.75
C GLU A 69 0.68 5.62 -26.83
N LYS A 70 0.76 6.29 -25.68
CA LYS A 70 1.18 7.69 -25.61
C LYS A 70 2.70 7.87 -25.59
N TYR A 71 3.40 6.94 -24.97
CA TYR A 71 4.85 6.95 -24.76
C TYR A 71 5.41 5.52 -24.97
N PRO A 72 5.70 5.13 -26.23
CA PRO A 72 6.12 3.77 -26.57
C PRO A 72 7.40 3.29 -25.85
N GLU A 73 8.24 4.23 -25.42
CA GLU A 73 9.47 3.96 -24.67
C GLU A 73 9.26 3.76 -23.15
N TYR A 74 8.04 3.96 -22.63
CA TYR A 74 7.73 3.86 -21.21
C TYR A 74 7.01 2.55 -20.86
N SER A 75 7.17 2.14 -19.59
CA SER A 75 6.51 0.97 -19.04
C SER A 75 6.04 1.24 -17.62
N LEU A 76 4.89 0.70 -17.26
CA LEU A 76 4.35 0.80 -15.91
C LEU A 76 5.14 -0.15 -14.98
N LYS A 77 5.64 0.38 -13.86
CA LYS A 77 6.31 -0.41 -12.83
C LYS A 77 5.50 -0.41 -11.55
N VAL A 78 5.08 -1.59 -11.10
CA VAL A 78 4.43 -1.79 -9.81
C VAL A 78 5.47 -2.31 -8.82
N VAL A 79 5.62 -1.60 -7.70
CA VAL A 79 6.63 -1.91 -6.66
C VAL A 79 6.05 -2.50 -5.39
N TYR A 80 4.75 -2.33 -5.17
CA TYR A 80 3.98 -2.97 -4.10
C TYR A 80 2.52 -3.11 -4.56
N GLY A 81 1.91 -4.23 -4.20
CA GLY A 81 0.46 -4.42 -4.18
C GLY A 81 0.05 -4.68 -2.73
N TYR A 82 -0.55 -5.85 -2.51
CA TYR A 82 -0.82 -6.43 -1.19
C TYR A 82 0.41 -6.36 -0.28
N ARG A 83 0.17 -5.97 0.98
CA ARG A 83 1.19 -6.03 2.03
C ARG A 83 0.72 -6.90 3.19
N HIS A 84 1.56 -7.85 3.59
CA HIS A 84 1.27 -8.69 4.75
C HIS A 84 1.15 -7.84 6.02
N PRO A 85 0.18 -8.13 6.92
CA PRO A 85 -0.04 -7.35 8.14
C PRO A 85 1.22 -7.14 9.00
N GLU A 86 2.07 -8.16 9.12
CA GLU A 86 3.34 -8.05 9.86
C GLU A 86 4.32 -7.06 9.23
N VAL A 87 4.37 -7.01 7.89
CA VAL A 87 5.21 -6.05 7.17
C VAL A 87 4.66 -4.63 7.36
N GLN A 88 3.34 -4.47 7.33
CA GLN A 88 2.68 -3.19 7.62
C GLN A 88 2.95 -2.72 9.06
N GLN A 89 2.86 -3.62 10.05
CA GLN A 89 3.16 -3.35 11.46
C GLN A 89 4.60 -2.89 11.63
N LYS A 90 5.55 -3.63 11.05
CA LYS A 90 6.98 -3.27 11.10
C LYS A 90 7.25 -1.89 10.51
N TYR A 91 6.57 -1.54 9.42
CA TYR A 91 6.70 -0.20 8.82
C TYR A 91 6.16 0.89 9.73
N PHE A 92 5.02 0.63 10.35
CA PHE A 92 4.40 1.56 11.27
C PHE A 92 5.29 1.79 12.49
N ASP A 93 5.78 0.73 13.13
CA ASP A 93 6.61 0.80 14.33
C ASP A 93 7.94 1.51 14.08
N ASN A 94 8.60 1.21 12.96
CA ASN A 94 9.83 1.90 12.57
C ASN A 94 9.60 3.40 12.39
N ARG A 95 8.52 3.78 11.69
CA ARG A 95 8.19 5.20 11.50
C ARG A 95 7.81 5.87 12.81
N LYS A 96 7.08 5.19 13.68
CA LYS A 96 6.70 5.68 14.99
C LYS A 96 7.93 5.94 15.87
N ALA A 97 8.90 5.03 15.88
CA ALA A 97 10.16 5.20 16.60
C ALA A 97 10.97 6.40 16.07
N GLU A 98 11.06 6.57 14.75
CA GLU A 98 11.69 7.75 14.14
C GLU A 98 11.00 9.07 14.53
N LEU A 99 9.67 9.08 14.62
CA LEU A 99 8.91 10.26 15.04
C LEU A 99 9.05 10.52 16.54
N ALA A 100 9.09 9.48 17.37
CA ALA A 100 9.30 9.60 18.81
C ALA A 100 10.65 10.25 19.13
N SER A 101 11.71 9.92 18.38
CA SER A 101 13.02 10.53 18.56
C SER A 101 13.06 12.01 18.15
N ARG A 102 12.18 12.44 17.23
CA ARG A 102 12.08 13.82 16.75
C ARG A 102 11.18 14.69 17.62
N TYR A 103 10.08 14.13 18.13
CA TYR A 103 9.10 14.83 18.94
C TYR A 103 9.14 14.35 20.39
N LYS A 104 9.96 15.01 21.21
CA LYS A 104 10.04 14.72 22.65
C LYS A 104 8.73 15.08 23.35
N ASN A 105 8.31 14.26 24.32
CA ASN A 105 7.14 14.48 25.18
C ASN A 105 5.77 14.52 24.47
N VAL A 106 5.64 13.89 23.31
CA VAL A 106 4.33 13.72 22.64
C VAL A 106 3.60 12.53 23.25
N GLN A 107 2.28 12.69 23.48
CA GLN A 107 1.42 11.62 23.94
C GLN A 107 1.33 10.51 22.89
N GLU A 108 1.21 9.27 23.34
CA GLU A 108 1.18 8.09 22.48
C GLU A 108 0.12 8.19 21.36
N GLU A 109 -1.09 8.67 21.67
CA GLU A 109 -2.16 8.84 20.69
C GLU A 109 -1.81 9.84 19.58
N ASP A 110 -1.15 10.93 19.93
CA ASP A 110 -0.71 11.96 18.97
C ASP A 110 0.43 11.44 18.11
N LEU A 111 1.31 10.61 18.68
CA LEU A 111 2.38 9.96 17.94
C LEU A 111 1.82 8.93 16.94
N ILE A 112 0.81 8.16 17.33
CA ILE A 112 0.07 7.25 16.44
C ILE A 112 -0.59 8.04 15.31
N ALA A 113 -1.30 9.13 15.62
CA ALA A 113 -1.97 9.97 14.63
C ALA A 113 -0.96 10.60 13.64
N LYS A 114 0.20 11.04 14.13
CA LYS A 114 1.28 11.57 13.28
C LYS A 114 1.90 10.48 12.39
N THR A 115 2.12 9.29 12.93
CA THR A 115 2.68 8.15 12.19
C THR A 115 1.73 7.72 11.07
N HIS A 116 0.43 7.70 11.36
CA HIS A 116 -0.64 7.32 10.43
C HIS A 116 -0.63 8.15 9.13
N LEU A 117 -0.20 9.41 9.18
CA LEU A 117 -0.08 10.27 8.00
C LEU A 117 0.98 9.80 6.99
N PHE A 118 1.96 9.02 7.44
CA PHE A 118 3.06 8.51 6.60
C PHE A 118 2.92 7.02 6.29
N VAL A 119 2.49 6.26 7.30
CA VAL A 119 2.28 4.81 7.20
C VAL A 119 0.95 4.53 7.88
N ALA A 120 -0.03 4.03 7.12
CA ALA A 120 -1.34 3.71 7.67
C ALA A 120 -1.20 2.77 8.89
N TYR A 121 -2.07 2.96 9.87
CA TYR A 121 -2.09 2.07 11.03
C TYR A 121 -2.51 0.67 10.53
N PRO A 122 -1.92 -0.42 11.01
CA PRO A 122 -2.11 -1.76 10.44
C PRO A 122 -3.58 -2.16 10.27
N ASP A 123 -4.43 -1.87 11.27
CA ASP A 123 -5.87 -2.21 11.26
C ASP A 123 -6.69 -1.47 10.19
N VAL A 124 -6.14 -0.43 9.58
CA VAL A 124 -6.81 0.40 8.57
C VAL A 124 -5.99 0.55 7.29
N ALA A 125 -4.91 -0.22 7.14
CA ALA A 125 -4.08 -0.18 5.95
C ALA A 125 -4.79 -0.87 4.77
N GLY A 126 -4.93 -0.17 3.65
CA GLY A 126 -5.58 -0.68 2.44
C GLY A 126 -4.61 -1.20 1.37
N HIS A 127 -3.38 -1.53 1.74
CA HIS A 127 -2.32 -1.97 0.82
C HIS A 127 -2.55 -3.39 0.30
#